data_AF-A0A251TLA0-F1
#
_entry.id   AF-A0A251TLA0-F1
#
_cell.length_a   1.000
_cell.length_b   1.000
_cell.length_c   1.000
_cell.angle_alpha   90.00
_cell.angle_beta   90.00
_cell.angle_gamma   90.00
#
_symmetry.space_group_name_H-M   'P 1'
#
loop_
_entity.id
_entity.type
_entity.pdbx_description
1 polymer ?
#
loop_
_entity_poly.entity_id
_entity_poly.type
_entity_poly.pdbx_seq_one_letter_code
_entity_poly.pdbx_strand_id
1 'polypeptide(L)'
;MCFTAARAIDVLNFTAVNGKAIHIMYSHRDPSVRKSGTANIFIKNLDKSIDSKALHNIFSSFSNILSCKIATDGTGQLKRLRVCVV
;
A
#
# COMPACT_ATOMS: atom_id res chain seq x y z
N MET A 1 22.00 11.96 11.05
CA MET A 1 21.25 12.03 9.77
C MET A 1 19.81 12.41 10.09
N CYS A 2 19.37 13.62 9.74
CA CYS A 2 17.98 14.03 9.92
C CYS A 2 17.17 13.50 8.74
N PHE A 3 16.40 12.42 8.93
CA PHE A 3 15.47 11.97 7.91
C PHE A 3 14.25 12.89 7.92
N THR A 4 13.98 13.57 6.81
CA THR A 4 12.70 14.26 6.62
C THR A 4 11.57 13.23 6.63
N ALA A 5 10.37 13.62 7.06
CA ALA A 5 9.21 12.72 7.08
C ALA A 5 8.96 12.04 5.73
N ALA A 6 9.18 12.77 4.62
CA ALA A 6 9.11 12.24 3.27
C ALA A 6 10.14 11.12 3.01
N ARG A 7 11.41 11.33 3.38
CA ARG A 7 12.45 10.27 3.22
C ARG A 7 12.19 9.07 4.11
N ALA A 8 11.67 9.27 5.32
CA ALA A 8 11.34 8.17 6.20
C ALA A 8 10.23 7.28 5.60
N ILE A 9 9.20 7.89 5.01
CA ILE A 9 8.14 7.14 4.32
C ILE A 9 8.72 6.40 3.11
N ASP A 10 9.53 7.04 2.27
CA ASP A 10 10.08 6.37 1.08
C ASP A 10 11.00 5.19 1.42
N VAL A 11 11.89 5.38 2.40
CA VAL A 11 12.97 4.41 2.70
C VAL A 11 12.53 3.33 3.70
N LEU A 12 11.71 3.68 4.69
CA LEU A 12 11.38 2.79 5.81
C LEU A 12 10.00 2.14 5.66
N ASN A 13 9.18 2.56 4.71
CA ASN A 13 7.91 1.90 4.48
C ASN A 13 8.12 0.46 3.98
N PHE A 14 7.36 -0.48 4.52
CA PHE A 14 7.50 -1.93 4.33
C PHE A 14 8.81 -2.54 4.87
N THR A 15 9.63 -1.81 5.62
CA THR A 15 10.80 -2.40 6.28
C THR A 15 10.38 -3.33 7.42
N ALA A 16 11.10 -4.44 7.58
CA ALA A 16 10.85 -5.40 8.64
C ALA A 16 11.39 -4.87 9.97
N VAL A 17 10.51 -4.45 10.86
CA VAL A 17 10.86 -4.12 12.25
C VAL A 17 10.26 -5.21 13.14
N ASN A 18 11.13 -5.91 13.87
CA ASN A 18 10.73 -7.01 14.76
C ASN A 18 9.90 -8.11 14.06
N GLY A 19 10.28 -8.47 12.84
CA GLY A 19 9.60 -9.50 12.04
C GLY A 19 8.26 -9.07 11.42
N LYS A 20 7.83 -7.82 11.62
CA LYS A 20 6.62 -7.26 11.00
C LYS A 20 7.01 -6.10 10.07
N ALA A 21 6.49 -6.13 8.85
CA ALA A 21 6.62 -5.00 7.94
C ALA A 21 5.85 -3.80 8.50
N ILE A 22 6.52 -2.67 8.68
CA ILE A 22 5.88 -1.43 9.15
C ILE A 22 5.30 -0.66 7.98
N HIS A 23 4.18 0.03 8.22
CA HIS A 23 3.59 0.94 7.27
C HIS A 23 3.66 2.37 7.81
N ILE A 24 4.46 3.22 7.19
CA ILE A 24 4.62 4.63 7.59
C ILE A 24 3.80 5.49 6.65
N MET A 25 2.96 6.35 7.22
CA MET A 25 2.12 7.27 6.45
C MET A 25 1.95 8.57 7.22
N TYR A 26 1.69 9.67 6.50
CA TYR A 26 1.39 10.95 7.14
C TYR A 26 0.16 10.82 8.04
N SER A 27 0.27 11.43 9.23
CA SER A 27 -0.85 11.49 10.17
C SER A 27 -1.88 12.52 9.70
N HIS A 28 -2.90 12.05 8.98
CA HIS A 28 -4.12 12.82 8.75
C HIS A 28 -5.00 12.80 10.01
N ARG A 29 -5.27 13.98 10.59
CA ARG A 29 -6.16 14.17 11.74
C ARG A 29 -7.63 13.94 11.41
N ASP A 30 -8.01 14.13 10.15
CA ASP A 30 -9.36 13.93 9.69
C ASP A 30 -9.60 12.44 9.34
N PRO A 31 -10.49 11.74 10.05
CA PRO A 31 -10.79 10.33 9.79
C PRO A 31 -11.69 10.11 8.56
N SER A 32 -12.37 11.15 8.03
CA SER A 32 -13.27 11.04 6.88
C SER A 32 -12.49 10.71 5.59
N VAL A 33 -11.27 11.23 5.45
CA VAL A 33 -10.35 10.92 4.33
C VAL A 33 -10.04 9.42 4.27
N ARG A 34 -9.92 8.76 5.42
CA ARG A 34 -9.68 7.30 5.49
C ARG A 34 -10.97 6.48 5.35
N LYS A 35 -12.11 7.02 5.78
CA LYS A 35 -13.41 6.32 5.84
C LYS A 35 -14.24 6.44 4.57
N SER A 36 -13.98 7.43 3.72
CA SER A 36 -14.78 7.67 2.52
C SER A 36 -14.86 6.45 1.61
N GLY A 37 -13.84 5.59 1.58
CA GLY A 37 -13.89 4.33 0.83
C GLY A 37 -13.81 4.50 -0.69
N THR A 38 -14.24 5.66 -1.20
CA THR A 38 -14.36 6.07 -2.60
C THR A 38 -13.07 5.96 -3.40
N ALA A 39 -11.92 6.04 -2.74
CA ALA A 39 -10.62 5.96 -3.38
C ALA A 39 -9.93 4.59 -3.23
N ASN A 40 -10.66 3.54 -2.80
CA ASN A 40 -10.13 2.17 -2.83
C ASN A 40 -10.36 1.50 -4.19
N ILE A 41 -9.28 1.10 -4.85
CA ILE A 41 -9.29 0.28 -6.07
C ILE A 41 -9.14 -1.19 -5.69
N PHE A 42 -10.05 -2.03 -6.20
CA PHE A 42 -10.00 -3.47 -6.03
C PHE A 42 -9.63 -4.14 -7.35
N ILE A 43 -8.45 -4.78 -7.39
CA ILE A 43 -8.00 -5.52 -8.57
C ILE A 43 -8.10 -7.01 -8.25
N LYS A 44 -8.90 -7.73 -9.05
CA LYS A 44 -9.06 -9.19 -8.98
C LYS A 44 -8.29 -9.82 -10.14
N ASN A 45 -7.98 -11.11 -10.01
CA ASN A 45 -7.34 -11.91 -11.06
C ASN A 45 -5.92 -11.43 -11.44
N LEU A 46 -5.18 -10.93 -10.45
CA LEU A 46 -3.77 -10.60 -10.60
C LEU A 46 -2.92 -11.85 -10.70
N ASP A 47 -1.96 -11.83 -11.63
CA ASP A 47 -1.05 -12.94 -11.83
C ASP A 47 -0.20 -13.23 -10.57
N LYS A 48 0.16 -14.51 -10.40
CA LYS A 48 0.92 -14.97 -9.24
C LYS A 48 2.34 -14.37 -9.19
N SER A 49 2.88 -13.92 -10.31
CA SER A 49 4.16 -13.22 -10.40
C SER A 49 4.11 -11.77 -9.90
N ILE A 50 2.92 -11.16 -9.81
CA ILE A 50 2.81 -9.74 -9.44
C ILE A 50 2.86 -9.58 -7.93
N ASP A 51 3.82 -8.79 -7.46
CA ASP A 51 4.03 -8.44 -6.06
C ASP A 51 3.51 -7.03 -5.71
N SER A 52 3.26 -6.79 -4.42
CA SER A 52 2.71 -5.53 -3.92
C SER A 52 3.63 -4.36 -4.24
N LYS A 53 4.94 -4.58 -4.25
CA LYS A 53 5.94 -3.57 -4.61
C LYS A 53 5.88 -3.16 -6.09
N ALA A 54 5.70 -4.12 -6.99
CA ALA A 54 5.58 -3.85 -8.43
C ALA A 54 4.31 -3.02 -8.72
N LEU A 55 3.19 -3.41 -8.10
CA LEU A 55 1.94 -2.66 -8.21
C LEU A 55 2.03 -1.27 -7.59
N HIS A 56 2.69 -1.13 -6.44
CA HIS A 56 2.94 0.16 -5.84
C HIS A 56 3.66 1.07 -6.84
N ASN A 57 4.77 0.62 -7.44
CA ASN A 57 5.50 1.43 -8.41
C ASN A 57 4.66 1.84 -9.62
N ILE A 58 3.85 0.91 -10.16
CA ILE A 58 2.97 1.19 -11.31
C ILE A 58 1.93 2.25 -10.92
N PHE A 59 1.17 2.02 -9.85
CA PHE A 59 0.10 2.93 -9.43
C PHE A 59 0.63 4.27 -8.86
N SER A 60 1.86 4.29 -8.35
CA SER A 60 2.51 5.49 -7.82
C SER A 60 2.81 6.50 -8.93
N SER A 61 2.91 6.04 -10.17
CA SER A 61 3.03 6.92 -11.34
C SER A 61 1.73 7.64 -11.68
N PHE A 62 0.58 7.11 -11.26
CA PHE A 62 -0.74 7.69 -11.56
C PHE A 62 -1.29 8.54 -10.42
N SER A 63 -0.96 8.19 -9.17
CA SER A 63 -1.49 8.87 -7.98
C SER A 63 -0.64 8.55 -6.75
N ASN A 64 -0.74 9.38 -5.71
CA ASN A 64 -0.09 9.08 -4.44
C ASN A 64 -0.84 7.93 -3.74
N ILE A 65 -0.22 6.75 -3.71
CA ILE A 65 -0.80 5.58 -3.04
C ILE A 65 -0.58 5.71 -1.54
N LEU A 66 -1.67 5.63 -0.79
CA LEU A 66 -1.60 5.54 0.67
C LEU A 66 -1.30 4.13 1.15
N SER A 67 -1.90 3.13 0.52
CA SER A 67 -1.69 1.74 0.92
C SER A 67 -1.98 0.77 -0.20
N CYS A 68 -1.11 -0.21 -0.41
CA CYS A 68 -1.37 -1.34 -1.27
C CYS A 68 -1.26 -2.63 -0.45
N LYS A 69 -2.26 -3.50 -0.54
CA LYS A 69 -2.25 -4.81 0.11
C LYS A 69 -2.79 -5.87 -0.83
N ILE A 70 -1.94 -6.86 -1.13
CA ILE A 70 -2.36 -8.09 -1.81
C ILE A 70 -2.93 -9.04 -0.75
N ALA A 71 -4.18 -9.44 -0.92
CA ALA A 71 -4.77 -10.56 -0.21
C ALA A 71 -4.80 -11.76 -1.15
N THR A 72 -4.21 -12.88 -0.72
CA THR A 72 -4.31 -14.16 -1.44
C THR A 72 -5.43 -14.96 -0.79
N ASP A 73 -6.40 -15.40 -1.59
CA ASP A 73 -7.41 -16.35 -1.13
C ASP A 73 -6.72 -17.69 -0.77
N GLY A 74 -7.22 -18.41 0.25
CA GLY A 74 -6.57 -19.61 0.81
C GLY A 74 -6.33 -20.75 -0.19
N THR A 75 -6.90 -20.65 -1.38
CA THR A 75 -6.68 -21.52 -2.54
C THR A 75 -5.43 -21.17 -3.36
N GLY A 76 -4.73 -20.08 -3.04
CA GLY A 76 -3.52 -19.62 -3.73
C GLY A 76 -3.74 -19.14 -5.17
N GLN A 77 -4.99 -19.09 -5.64
CA GLN A 77 -5.33 -18.81 -7.04
C GLN A 77 -5.80 -17.38 -7.28
N LEU A 78 -6.49 -16.77 -6.32
CA LEU A 78 -7.08 -15.45 -6.49
C LEU A 78 -6.39 -14.44 -5.58
N LYS A 79 -5.54 -13.61 -6.18
CA LYS A 79 -5.06 -12.38 -5.55
C LYS A 79 -6.13 -11.31 -5.70
N ARG A 80 -6.62 -10.80 -4.57
CA ARG A 80 -7.42 -9.58 -4.48
C ARG A 80 -6.53 -8.48 -3.91
N LEU A 81 -6.17 -7.52 -4.75
CA LEU A 81 -5.45 -6.34 -4.32
C LEU A 81 -6.45 -5.27 -3.89
N ARG A 82 -6.17 -4.64 -2.75
CA ARG A 82 -6.77 -3.38 -2.34
C ARG A 82 -5.70 -2.30 -2.42
N VAL A 83 -5.90 -1.31 -3.29
CA VAL A 83 -5.10 -0.09 -3.33
C VAL A 83 -5.96 1.03 -2.76
N CYS A 84 -5.54 1.62 -1.66
CA CYS A 84 -6.11 2.85 -1.14
C CYS A 84 -5.37 4.01 -1.80
N VAL A 85 -6.01 4.62 -2.78
CA VAL A 85 -5.61 5.90 -3.37
C VAL A 85 -6.26 7.02 -2.54
N VAL A 86 -5.73 8.24 -2.58
CA VAL A 86 -6.44 9.46 -2.14
C VAL A 86 -6.48 10.44 -3.29
#